data_AF-A0A958LPS3-F1
#
_entry.id   AF-A0A958LPS3-F1
#
_cell.length_a   1.000
_cell.length_b   1.000
_cell.length_c   1.000
_cell.angle_alpha   90.00
_cell.angle_beta   90.00
_cell.angle_gamma   90.00
#
_symmetry.space_group_name_H-M   'P 1'
#
loop_
_entity.id
_entity.type
_entity.pdbx_description
1 polymer ?
#
loop_
_entity_poly.entity_id
_entity_poly.type
_entity_poly.pdbx_seq_one_letter_code
_entity_poly.pdbx_strand_id
1 'polypeptide(L)' 'MKMVDCPQCGKSCEYSSQNHFRPFCSHRCQLLDLGQWADEKYTIPSDEPPDVTEIENNTDHIDPHSD' A
#
# COMPACT_ATOMS: atom_id res chain seq x y z
N MET A 1 20.77 12.55 -20.84
CA MET A 1 20.53 11.99 -19.49
C MET A 1 19.07 12.19 -19.15
N LYS A 2 18.39 11.16 -18.62
CA LYS A 2 16.99 11.26 -18.21
C LYS A 2 16.96 11.67 -16.73
N MET A 3 16.33 12.80 -16.42
CA MET A 3 16.08 13.25 -15.06
C MET A 3 14.63 12.95 -14.70
N VAL A 4 14.39 12.54 -13.46
CA VAL A 4 13.04 12.32 -12.91
C VAL A 4 12.95 12.95 -11.53
N ASP A 5 11.75 13.26 -11.10
CA ASP A 5 11.52 13.74 -9.73
C ASP A 5 11.41 12.55 -8.78
N CYS A 6 12.11 12.64 -7.65
CA CYS A 6 12.04 11.64 -6.61
C CYS A 6 10.61 11.60 -6.04
N PRO A 7 9.90 10.47 -6.07
CA PRO A 7 8.51 10.40 -5.63
C PRO A 7 8.33 10.72 -4.14
N GLN A 8 9.36 10.48 -3.32
CA GLN A 8 9.32 10.73 -1.88
C GLN A 8 9.46 12.21 -1.49
N CYS A 9 10.23 13.00 -2.25
CA CYS A 9 10.63 14.34 -1.81
C CYS A 9 10.66 15.41 -2.91
N GLY A 10 10.34 15.06 -4.15
CA GLY A 10 10.29 15.95 -5.31
C GLY A 10 11.65 16.41 -5.84
N LYS A 11 12.77 15.97 -5.25
CA LYS A 11 14.11 16.35 -5.78
C LYS A 11 14.38 15.66 -7.11
N SER A 12 14.88 16.43 -8.08
CA SER A 12 15.33 15.88 -9.36
C SER A 12 16.54 14.97 -9.18
N CYS A 13 16.49 13.76 -9.75
CA CYS A 13 17.58 12.79 -9.73
C CYS A 13 17.77 12.12 -11.09
N GLU A 14 19.00 11.63 -11.32
CA GLU A 14 19.32 10.94 -12.57
C GLU A 14 18.66 9.56 -12.60
N TYR A 15 17.97 9.26 -13.70
CA TYR A 15 17.45 7.94 -14.02
C TYR A 15 18.49 7.17 -14.86
N SER A 16 19.56 6.72 -14.19
CA SER A 16 20.68 5.97 -14.80
C SER A 16 21.17 4.86 -13.87
N SER A 17 21.93 3.91 -14.41
CA SER A 17 22.56 2.85 -13.59
C SER A 17 23.46 3.39 -12.47
N GLN A 18 24.02 4.59 -12.63
CA GLN A 18 24.88 5.24 -11.64
C GLN A 18 24.11 5.66 -10.38
N ASN A 19 22.83 5.99 -10.51
CA ASN A 19 21.95 6.16 -9.36
C ASN A 19 21.36 4.80 -8.96
N HIS A 20 21.99 4.12 -8.00
CA HIS A 20 21.53 2.82 -7.48
C HIS A 20 20.15 2.86 -6.81
N PHE A 21 19.65 4.04 -6.47
CA PHE A 21 18.37 4.22 -5.77
C PHE A 21 17.26 4.72 -6.68
N ARG A 22 17.49 4.83 -8.00
CA ARG A 22 16.46 5.25 -8.96
C ARG A 22 15.13 4.47 -8.75
N PRO A 23 13.96 5.12 -8.77
CA PRO A 23 13.70 6.53 -9.10
C PRO A 23 13.90 7.51 -7.93
N PHE A 24 14.41 7.07 -6.78
CA PHE A 24 14.64 7.92 -5.62
C PHE A 24 15.97 8.70 -5.72
N CYS A 25 16.06 9.83 -5.01
CA CYS A 25 17.30 10.62 -4.96
C CYS A 25 18.33 10.06 -3.97
N SER A 26 17.94 9.13 -3.08
CA SER A 26 18.83 8.52 -2.08
C SER A 26 18.20 7.28 -1.44
N HIS A 27 19.03 6.46 -0.79
CA HIS A 27 18.60 5.32 0.03
C HIS A 27 17.56 5.72 1.10
N ARG A 28 17.74 6.88 1.74
CA ARG A 28 16.80 7.38 2.75
C ARG A 28 15.39 7.54 2.18
N CYS A 29 15.27 8.08 0.96
CA CYS A 29 13.97 8.29 0.33
C CYS A 29 13.30 6.97 -0.06
N GLN A 30 14.07 5.98 -0.51
CA GLN A 30 13.58 4.63 -0.79
C GLN A 30 13.03 3.96 0.48
N LEU A 31 13.74 4.06 1.61
CA LEU A 31 13.29 3.48 2.88
C LEU A 31 12.04 4.18 3.44
N LEU A 32 11.96 5.50 3.32
CA LEU A 32 10.78 6.25 3.78
C LEU A 32 9.54 5.88 2.97
N ASP A 33 9.67 5.74 1.65
CA ASP A 33 8.57 5.29 0.78
C ASP A 33 8.09 3.90 1.19
N LEU A 34 9.02 2.95 1.39
CA LEU A 34 8.71 1.61 1.89
C LEU A 34 8.00 1.66 3.25
N GLY A 35 8.44 2.54 4.15
CA GLY A 35 7.78 2.74 5.45
C GLY A 35 6.34 3.25 5.31
N GLN A 36 6.07 4.14 4.36
CA GLN A 36 4.70 4.63 4.10
C GLN A 36 3.78 3.54 3.56
N TRP A 37 4.31 2.63 2.74
CA TRP A 37 3.58 1.43 2.34
C TRP A 37 3.26 0.52 3.53
N ALA A 38 4.26 0.25 4.38
CA ALA A 38 4.09 -0.56 5.57
C ALA A 38 3.09 0.06 6.59
N ASP A 39 3.06 1.39 6.67
CA ASP A 39 2.12 2.15 7.50
C ASP A 39 0.73 2.34 6.85
N GLU A 40 0.44 1.69 5.72
CA GLU A 40 -0.84 1.80 4.98
C GLU A 40 -1.21 3.24 4.59
N LYS A 41 -0.22 4.13 4.44
CA LYS A 41 -0.45 5.54 4.06
C LYS A 41 -0.79 5.69 2.58
N TYR A 42 -0.48 4.68 1.78
CA TYR A 42 -0.87 4.61 0.38
C TYR A 42 -2.05 3.65 0.24
N THR A 43 -3.15 4.16 -0.30
CA THR A 43 -4.36 3.39 -0.59
C THR A 43 -4.75 3.59 -2.04
N ILE A 44 -5.30 2.55 -2.66
CA ILE A 44 -5.89 2.62 -3.98
C ILE A 44 -7.40 2.78 -3.77
N PRO A 45 -8.02 3.89 -4.20
CA PRO A 45 -9.47 4.03 -4.13
C PRO A 45 -10.15 2.91 -4.91
N SER A 46 -11.18 2.31 -4.33
CA SER A 46 -12.07 1.37 -5.01
C SER A 46 -13.38 2.07 -5.37
N ASP A 47 -13.79 1.97 -6.63
CA ASP A 47 -15.12 2.40 -7.08
C ASP A 47 -16.17 1.29 -6.91
N GLU A 48 -15.74 0.05 -6.60
CA GLU A 48 -16.65 -1.07 -6.36
C GLU A 48 -17.15 -1.05 -4.91
N PRO A 49 -18.47 -1.30 -4.70
CA PRO A 49 -19.01 -1.47 -3.36
C PRO A 49 -18.32 -2.67 -2.67
N PRO A 50 -18.19 -2.65 -1.34
CA PRO A 50 -17.54 -3.74 -0.61
C PRO A 50 -18.24 -5.07 -0.96
N ASP A 51 -17.44 -6.08 -1.30
CA ASP A 51 -17.92 -7.43 -1.58
C ASP A 51 -18.44 -8.06 -0.28
N VAL A 52 -19.76 -8.02 -0.11
CA VAL A 52 -20.49 -8.55 1.04
C VAL A 52 -20.87 -10.01 0.80
N THR A 53 -19.91 -10.90 0.56
CA THR A 53 -20.22 -12.29 0.21
C THR A 53 -19.82 -13.36 1.23
N GLU A 54 -19.17 -13.07 2.37
CA GLU A 54 -18.88 -14.14 3.36
C GLU A 54 -18.91 -13.72 4.84
N ILE A 55 -20.02 -13.16 5.34
CA ILE A 55 -20.32 -13.20 6.78
C ILE A 55 -21.83 -13.38 7.00
N GLU A 56 -22.40 -14.51 6.59
CA GLU A 56 -23.70 -14.98 7.09
C GLU A 56 -23.91 -16.38 6.53
N ASN A 57 -23.68 -17.41 7.36
CA ASN A 57 -24.39 -18.70 7.39
C ASN A 57 -23.62 -19.72 8.25
N ASN A 58 -23.62 -19.50 9.56
CA ASN A 58 -23.69 -20.62 10.50
C ASN A 58 -24.43 -20.20 11.78
N THR A 59 -25.73 -19.93 11.63
CA THR A 59 -26.68 -20.03 12.74
C THR A 59 -27.41 -21.36 12.64
N ASP A 60 -26.68 -22.48 12.70
CA ASP A 60 -27.32 -23.76 12.94
C ASP A 60 -27.27 -24.11 14.44
N HIS A 61 -28.44 -23.95 15.06
CA HIS A 61 -28.93 -24.57 16.30
C HIS A 61 -28.68 -23.79 17.60
N ILE A 62 -29.47 -22.73 17.81
CA ILE A 62 -29.97 -22.42 19.17
C ILE A 62 -31.09 -23.41 19.47
N ASP A 63 -30.85 -24.37 20.37
CA ASP A 63 -31.92 -25.12 21.04
C ASP A 63 -32.32 -24.35 22.32
N PRO A 64 -33.55 -23.80 22.40
CA PRO A 64 -33.97 -22.99 23.53
C PRO A 64 -34.45 -23.81 24.75
N HIS A 65 -34.32 -25.14 24.77
CA HIS A 65 -34.66 -25.96 25.95
C HIS A 65 -33.46 -26.69 26.57
N SER A 66 -32.60 -25.91 27.23
CA SER A 66 -31.72 -26.42 28.30
C SER A 66 -32.17 -25.82 29.64
N ASP A 67 -33.05 -26.56 30.32
CA ASP A 67 -33.14 -26.59 31.79
C ASP A 67 -32.11 -27.62 32.30
#